data_AF-A0A0F9AAW8-F1
#
_entry.id   AF-A0A0F9AAW8-F1
#
_cell.length_a   1.000
_cell.length_b   1.000
_cell.length_c   1.000
_cell.angle_alpha   90.00
_cell.angle_beta   90.00
_cell.angle_gamma   90.00
#
_symmetry.space_group_name_H-M   'P 1'
#
loop_
_entity.id
_entity.type
_entity.pdbx_description
1 polymer ?
#
loop_
_entity_poly.entity_id
_entity_poly.type
_entity_poly.pdbx_seq_one_letter_code
_entity_poly.pdbx_strand_id
1 'polypeptide(L)'
;ELGHHLTNLQKQFEAKIIVDGTNSDDLIDYRPGIVALRNYGIRSPLAENEFTKKDVRNEAKRAGLTIFDKPSNSCLASRIPWGQRVTAERLVRIELSEKLVKQTINAKQVRVRDLDGIAKLEVASNELNLLNEKILKKISSKLQLFGFSSVIVDPEGYKPGKINMITE
;
A
#
# COMPACT_ATOMS: atom_id res chain seq x y z
N GLU A 1 -0.62 15.61 7.92
CA GLU A 1 -1.88 15.89 7.20
C GLU A 1 -3.06 15.06 7.72
N LEU A 2 -3.04 13.72 7.69
CA LEU A 2 -4.19 12.90 8.12
C LEU A 2 -4.62 13.12 9.60
N GLY A 3 -3.69 13.11 10.56
CA GLY A 3 -4.03 13.32 11.98
C GLY A 3 -4.67 14.69 12.26
N HIS A 4 -4.19 15.75 11.61
CA HIS A 4 -4.82 17.08 11.67
C HIS A 4 -6.24 17.08 11.08
N HIS A 5 -6.44 16.41 9.95
CA HIS A 5 -7.76 16.33 9.34
C HIS A 5 -8.74 15.56 10.24
N LEU A 6 -8.32 14.41 10.78
CA LEU A 6 -9.12 13.60 11.69
C LEU A 6 -9.49 14.37 12.96
N THR A 7 -8.56 15.10 13.57
CA THR A 7 -8.85 15.92 14.76
C THR A 7 -9.81 17.08 14.48
N ASN A 8 -9.82 17.62 13.26
CA ASN A 8 -10.86 18.59 12.86
C ASN A 8 -12.24 17.92 12.72
N LEU A 9 -12.31 16.73 12.11
CA LEU A 9 -13.55 15.95 12.03
C LEU A 9 -14.06 15.55 13.42
N GLN A 10 -13.16 15.22 14.35
CA GLN A 10 -13.53 14.92 15.74
C GLN A 10 -14.37 16.03 16.36
N LYS A 11 -13.94 17.28 16.16
CA LYS A 11 -14.65 18.47 16.65
C LYS A 11 -15.99 18.65 15.93
N GLN A 12 -15.99 18.50 14.61
CA GLN A 12 -17.19 18.65 13.79
C GLN A 12 -18.30 17.64 14.15
N PHE A 13 -17.92 16.39 14.42
CA PHE A 13 -18.86 15.32 14.77
C PHE A 13 -19.08 15.18 16.28
N GLU A 14 -18.50 16.06 17.10
CA GLU A 14 -18.53 15.99 18.57
C GLU A 14 -18.13 14.61 19.11
N ALA A 15 -17.21 13.94 18.39
CA ALA A 15 -16.78 12.59 18.73
C ALA A 15 -15.80 12.62 19.90
N LYS A 16 -16.03 11.78 20.92
CA LYS A 16 -15.14 11.70 22.09
C LYS A 16 -13.76 11.14 21.77
N ILE A 17 -13.69 10.22 20.80
CA ILE A 17 -12.49 9.46 20.47
C ILE A 17 -12.48 9.13 18.99
N ILE A 18 -11.28 9.10 18.42
CA ILE A 18 -11.04 8.54 17.09
C ILE A 18 -10.27 7.24 17.27
N VAL A 19 -10.75 6.19 16.60
CA VAL A 19 -10.13 4.88 16.60
C VAL A 19 -9.75 4.48 15.17
N ASP A 20 -8.64 3.75 15.03
CA ASP A 20 -8.25 3.13 13.77
C ASP A 20 -8.34 1.59 13.84
N GLY A 21 -8.09 0.95 12.69
CA GLY A 21 -8.13 -0.50 12.54
C GLY A 21 -6.79 -1.20 12.79
N THR A 22 -5.80 -0.53 13.41
CA THR A 22 -4.48 -1.13 13.66
C THR A 22 -4.62 -2.32 14.62
N ASN A 23 -4.13 -3.49 14.21
CA ASN A 23 -4.12 -4.74 15.00
C ASN A 23 -2.72 -5.05 15.55
N SER A 24 -2.58 -6.07 16.41
CA SER A 24 -1.31 -6.37 17.09
C SER A 24 -0.20 -6.82 16.13
N ASP A 25 -0.52 -7.55 15.05
CA ASP A 25 0.46 -7.97 14.04
C ASP A 25 1.08 -6.76 13.31
N ASP A 26 0.33 -5.65 13.18
CA ASP A 26 0.82 -4.44 12.53
C ASP A 26 1.90 -3.70 13.33
N LEU A 27 2.03 -4.01 14.63
CA LEU A 27 3.05 -3.44 15.51
C LEU A 27 4.43 -4.10 15.36
N ILE A 28 4.48 -5.28 14.75
CA ILE A 28 5.72 -6.04 14.51
C ILE A 28 6.54 -5.37 13.40
N ASP A 29 5.87 -4.77 12.41
CA ASP A 29 6.50 -4.00 11.34
C ASP A 29 6.78 -2.56 11.77
N TYR A 30 7.92 -2.00 11.36
CA TYR A 30 8.14 -0.55 11.51
C TYR A 30 7.20 0.26 10.61
N ARG A 31 6.16 0.84 11.20
CA ARG A 31 5.13 1.64 10.52
C ARG A 31 5.05 3.04 11.13
N PRO A 32 5.81 4.02 10.62
CA PRO A 32 5.87 5.37 11.19
C PRO A 32 4.50 6.07 11.19
N GLY A 33 3.58 5.66 10.31
CA GLY A 33 2.20 6.15 10.29
C GLY A 33 1.43 5.85 11.58
N ILE A 34 1.64 4.70 12.22
CA ILE A 34 0.98 4.34 13.49
C ILE A 34 1.44 5.29 14.60
N VAL A 35 2.75 5.54 14.67
CA VAL A 35 3.34 6.49 15.63
C VAL A 35 2.79 7.89 15.39
N ALA A 36 2.71 8.31 14.12
CA ALA A 36 2.14 9.60 13.77
C ALA A 36 0.69 9.73 14.23
N LEU A 37 -0.18 8.74 14.00
CA LEU A 37 -1.59 8.80 14.44
C LEU A 37 -1.73 8.84 15.97
N ARG A 38 -0.91 8.07 16.70
CA ARG A 38 -0.87 8.11 18.17
C ARG A 38 -0.54 9.49 18.72
N ASN A 39 0.37 10.23 18.07
CA ASN A 39 0.70 11.61 18.47
C ASN A 39 -0.49 12.58 18.33
N TYR A 40 -1.52 12.24 17.55
CA TYR A 40 -2.78 13.01 17.46
C TYR A 40 -3.88 12.48 18.39
N GLY A 41 -3.56 11.55 19.31
CA GLY A 41 -4.53 10.98 20.25
C GLY A 41 -5.47 9.94 19.63
N ILE A 42 -5.16 9.44 18.43
CA ILE A 42 -5.92 8.37 17.79
C ILE A 42 -5.56 7.04 18.47
N ARG A 43 -6.59 6.27 18.82
CA ARG A 43 -6.48 5.01 19.55
C ARG A 43 -6.61 3.82 18.62
N SER A 44 -6.05 2.69 19.02
CA SER A 44 -6.05 1.46 18.21
C SER A 44 -6.58 0.29 19.05
N PRO A 45 -7.90 0.22 19.31
CA PRO A 45 -8.47 -0.74 20.26
C PRO A 45 -8.13 -2.20 19.97
N LEU A 46 -8.03 -2.58 18.69
CA LEU A 46 -7.65 -3.93 18.30
C LEU A 46 -6.22 -4.25 18.77
N ALA A 47 -5.25 -3.39 18.45
CA ALA A 47 -3.88 -3.54 18.92
C ALA A 47 -3.74 -3.43 20.45
N GLU A 48 -4.49 -2.53 21.08
CA GLU A 48 -4.49 -2.32 22.54
C GLU A 48 -5.05 -3.52 23.32
N ASN A 49 -5.90 -4.33 22.69
CA ASN A 49 -6.44 -5.58 23.23
C ASN A 49 -5.78 -6.81 22.60
N GLU A 50 -4.61 -6.64 21.98
CA GLU A 50 -3.78 -7.71 21.43
C GLU A 50 -4.43 -8.54 20.30
N PHE A 51 -5.51 -8.05 19.68
CA PHE A 51 -6.16 -8.73 18.57
C PHE A 51 -5.20 -8.90 17.40
N THR A 52 -4.90 -10.14 17.05
CA THR A 52 -4.17 -10.45 15.81
C THR A 52 -5.09 -10.27 14.61
N LYS A 53 -4.51 -10.23 13.42
CA LYS A 53 -5.25 -10.27 12.16
C LYS A 53 -6.15 -11.50 12.08
N LYS A 54 -5.72 -12.63 12.62
CA LYS A 54 -6.53 -13.86 12.66
C LYS A 54 -7.76 -13.66 13.54
N ASP A 55 -7.60 -13.02 14.69
CA ASP A 55 -8.71 -12.75 15.61
C ASP A 55 -9.72 -11.78 14.99
N VAL A 56 -9.25 -10.70 14.37
CA VAL A 56 -10.10 -9.76 13.63
C VAL A 56 -10.93 -10.47 12.56
N ARG A 57 -10.33 -11.40 11.80
CA ARG A 57 -11.06 -12.18 10.78
C ARG A 57 -12.08 -13.13 11.39
N ASN A 58 -11.72 -13.78 12.50
CA ASN A 58 -12.62 -14.68 13.21
C ASN A 58 -13.84 -13.92 13.76
N GLU A 59 -13.63 -12.77 14.39
CA GLU A 59 -14.73 -11.94 14.91
C GLU A 59 -15.57 -11.34 13.78
N ALA A 60 -14.95 -10.87 12.69
CA ALA A 60 -15.69 -10.40 11.52
C ALA A 60 -16.58 -11.50 10.93
N LYS A 61 -16.07 -12.74 10.88
CA LYS A 61 -16.84 -13.91 10.44
C LYS A 61 -17.98 -14.23 11.40
N ARG A 62 -17.76 -14.20 12.72
CA ARG A 62 -18.80 -14.39 13.75
C ARG A 62 -19.89 -13.32 13.68
N ALA A 63 -19.52 -12.09 13.37
CA ALA A 63 -20.44 -10.97 13.16
C ALA A 63 -21.18 -11.00 11.81
N GLY A 64 -20.93 -12.01 10.96
CA GLY A 64 -21.58 -12.15 9.65
C GLY A 64 -21.07 -11.21 8.57
N LEU A 65 -19.90 -10.59 8.76
CA LEU A 65 -19.31 -9.68 7.76
C LEU A 65 -18.69 -10.48 6.61
N THR A 66 -19.20 -10.30 5.39
CA THR A 66 -18.74 -11.00 4.17
C THR A 66 -17.28 -10.68 3.78
N ILE A 67 -16.73 -9.59 4.32
CA ILE A 67 -15.38 -9.09 4.01
C ILE A 67 -14.26 -9.71 4.84
N PHE A 68 -14.57 -10.69 5.72
CA PHE A 68 -13.61 -11.22 6.69
C PHE A 68 -12.33 -11.75 6.06
N ASP A 69 -12.38 -12.33 4.86
CA ASP A 69 -11.19 -12.88 4.18
C ASP A 69 -10.59 -11.93 3.13
N LYS A 70 -10.95 -10.65 3.16
CA LYS A 70 -10.36 -9.68 2.23
C LYS A 70 -8.85 -9.60 2.48
N PRO A 71 -8.00 -9.74 1.44
CA PRO A 71 -6.57 -9.57 1.59
C PRO A 71 -6.26 -8.11 1.97
N SER A 72 -5.26 -7.92 2.83
CA SER A 72 -4.81 -6.58 3.19
C SER A 72 -4.18 -5.90 1.97
N ASN A 73 -4.76 -4.79 1.52
CA ASN A 73 -4.10 -3.92 0.58
C ASN A 73 -3.13 -3.04 1.36
N SER A 74 -1.83 -3.18 1.10
CA SER A 74 -0.84 -2.23 1.61
C SER A 74 -1.11 -0.87 0.98
N CYS A 75 -1.07 0.19 1.79
CA CYS A 75 -1.22 1.57 1.35
C CYS A 75 -0.35 1.85 0.11
N LEU A 76 -0.88 2.58 -0.88
CA LEU A 76 -0.14 2.98 -2.08
C LEU A 76 1.14 3.76 -1.71
N ALA A 77 1.15 4.47 -0.58
CA ALA A 77 2.34 5.15 -0.07
C ALA A 77 3.54 4.21 0.13
N SER A 78 3.32 2.90 0.35
CA SER A 78 4.42 1.93 0.47
C SER A 78 5.20 1.72 -0.83
N ARG A 79 4.70 2.23 -1.96
CA ARG A 79 5.37 2.20 -3.27
C ARG A 79 6.29 3.39 -3.49
N ILE A 80 6.27 4.36 -2.57
CA ILE A 80 7.14 5.53 -2.58
C ILE A 80 8.29 5.29 -1.58
N PRO A 81 9.56 5.47 -1.97
CA PRO A 81 10.69 5.31 -1.06
C PRO A 81 10.61 6.26 0.13
N TRP A 82 11.17 5.82 1.25
CA TRP A 82 11.28 6.69 2.43
C TRP A 82 12.10 7.95 2.12
N GLY A 83 11.79 9.03 2.83
CA GLY A 83 12.37 10.35 2.58
C GLY A 83 11.73 11.11 1.42
N GLN A 84 10.94 10.46 0.56
CA GLN A 84 10.24 11.14 -0.51
C GLN A 84 8.82 11.55 -0.12
N ARG A 85 8.38 12.69 -0.67
CA ARG A 85 7.04 13.22 -0.42
C ARG A 85 5.99 12.32 -1.08
N VAL A 86 4.98 11.95 -0.30
CA VAL A 86 3.75 11.33 -0.79
C VAL A 86 2.82 12.44 -1.28
N THR A 87 2.41 12.38 -2.54
CA THR A 87 1.44 13.34 -3.12
C THR A 87 0.32 12.60 -3.82
N ALA A 88 -0.83 13.26 -4.01
CA ALA A 88 -1.98 12.66 -4.66
C ALA A 88 -1.65 12.21 -6.09
N GLU A 89 -0.90 13.03 -6.84
CA GLU A 89 -0.47 12.72 -8.21
C GLU A 89 0.36 11.43 -8.27
N ARG A 90 1.29 11.27 -7.31
CA ARG A 90 2.11 10.05 -7.20
C ARG A 90 1.25 8.83 -6.90
N LEU A 91 0.32 8.94 -5.95
CA LEU A 91 -0.57 7.84 -5.60
C LEU A 91 -1.45 7.42 -6.79
N VAL A 92 -2.01 8.40 -7.52
CA VAL A 92 -2.83 8.16 -8.71
C VAL A 92 -2.02 7.50 -9.82
N ARG A 93 -0.82 7.98 -10.15
CA ARG A 93 -0.01 7.34 -11.20
C ARG A 93 0.39 5.92 -10.83
N ILE A 94 0.67 5.65 -9.55
CA ILE A 94 0.99 4.30 -9.05
C ILE A 94 -0.23 3.38 -9.20
N GLU A 95 -1.40 3.81 -8.75
CA GLU A 95 -2.64 3.03 -8.82
C GLU A 95 -3.02 2.69 -10.27
N LEU A 96 -2.99 3.68 -11.16
CA LEU A 96 -3.26 3.48 -12.58
C LEU A 96 -2.27 2.50 -13.22
N SER A 97 -0.99 2.59 -12.83
CA SER A 97 0.06 1.70 -13.33
C SER A 97 -0.11 0.27 -12.81
N GLU A 98 -0.37 0.07 -11.52
CA GLU A 98 -0.64 -1.26 -10.94
C GLU A 98 -1.83 -1.91 -11.64
N LYS A 99 -2.92 -1.16 -11.88
CA LYS A 99 -4.10 -1.64 -12.58
C LYS A 99 -3.80 -2.02 -14.04
N LEU A 100 -3.10 -1.15 -14.78
CA LEU A 100 -2.76 -1.37 -16.18
C LEU A 100 -1.87 -2.60 -16.36
N VAL A 101 -0.82 -2.72 -15.56
CA VAL A 101 0.11 -3.86 -15.63
C VAL A 101 -0.63 -5.14 -15.27
N LYS A 102 -1.39 -5.13 -14.17
CA LYS A 102 -2.18 -6.29 -13.73
C LYS A 102 -3.10 -6.80 -14.84
N GLN A 103 -3.81 -5.89 -15.52
CA GLN A 103 -4.72 -6.24 -16.62
C GLN A 103 -3.97 -6.70 -17.88
N THR A 104 -2.79 -6.13 -18.17
CA THR A 104 -2.03 -6.43 -19.38
C THR A 104 -1.47 -7.84 -19.38
N ILE A 105 -1.00 -8.32 -18.23
CA ILE A 105 -0.39 -9.66 -18.10
C ILE A 105 -1.28 -10.65 -17.34
N ASN A 106 -2.47 -10.23 -16.91
CA ASN A 106 -3.37 -11.01 -16.06
C ASN A 106 -2.68 -11.54 -14.77
N ALA A 107 -1.83 -10.72 -14.16
CA ALA A 107 -1.09 -11.10 -12.95
C ALA A 107 -2.01 -11.16 -11.74
N LYS A 108 -1.71 -12.04 -10.79
CA LYS A 108 -2.42 -12.11 -9.51
C LYS A 108 -2.16 -10.85 -8.68
N GLN A 109 -0.89 -10.43 -8.64
CA GLN A 109 -0.42 -9.29 -7.87
C GLN A 109 0.63 -8.51 -8.64
N VAL A 110 0.52 -7.18 -8.55
CA VAL A 110 1.51 -6.26 -9.12
C VAL A 110 1.79 -5.19 -8.06
N ARG A 111 3.05 -4.79 -7.94
CA ARG A 111 3.42 -3.50 -7.35
C ARG A 111 4.16 -2.66 -8.37
N VAL A 112 3.84 -1.37 -8.42
CA VAL A 112 4.60 -0.38 -9.19
C VAL A 112 5.21 0.58 -8.20
N ARG A 113 6.52 0.47 -7.97
CA ARG A 113 7.24 1.39 -7.10
C ARG A 113 7.66 2.61 -7.88
N ASP A 114 7.53 3.76 -7.26
CA ASP A 114 7.83 5.06 -7.82
C ASP A 114 9.16 5.54 -7.25
N LEU A 115 10.24 5.24 -7.97
CA LEU A 115 11.60 5.64 -7.64
C LEU A 115 11.90 6.98 -8.32
N ASP A 116 11.28 8.04 -7.82
CA ASP A 116 11.41 9.41 -8.34
C ASP A 116 11.20 9.52 -9.86
N GLY A 117 10.07 9.01 -10.34
CA GLY A 117 9.75 9.01 -11.77
C GLY A 117 10.24 7.78 -12.53
N ILE A 118 10.97 6.85 -11.90
CA ILE A 118 11.22 5.51 -12.46
C ILE A 118 10.16 4.54 -11.92
N ALA A 119 9.42 3.88 -12.81
CA ALA A 119 8.48 2.82 -12.43
C ALA A 119 9.23 1.50 -12.30
N LYS A 120 9.34 0.97 -11.08
CA LYS A 120 9.87 -0.36 -10.83
C LYS A 120 8.72 -1.36 -10.65
N LEU A 121 8.60 -2.30 -11.58
CA LEU A 121 7.57 -3.34 -11.59
C LEU A 121 7.98 -4.52 -10.72
N GLU A 122 7.11 -4.94 -9.81
CA GLU A 122 7.23 -6.18 -9.05
C GLU A 122 6.00 -7.04 -9.32
N VAL A 123 6.20 -8.21 -9.93
CA VAL A 123 5.18 -9.24 -10.16
C VAL A 123 5.59 -10.52 -9.43
N ALA A 124 4.71 -11.51 -9.27
CA ALA A 124 5.13 -12.75 -8.64
C ALA A 124 6.30 -13.38 -9.43
N SER A 125 7.26 -14.01 -8.74
CA SER A 125 8.49 -14.51 -9.41
C SER A 125 8.18 -15.52 -10.53
N ASN A 126 7.09 -16.28 -10.40
CA ASN A 126 6.59 -17.20 -11.43
C ASN A 126 5.81 -16.52 -12.58
N GLU A 127 5.58 -15.20 -12.49
CA GLU A 127 4.91 -14.37 -13.50
C GLU A 127 5.92 -13.44 -14.24
N LEU A 128 7.21 -13.45 -13.87
CA LEU A 128 8.23 -12.60 -14.51
C LEU A 128 8.38 -12.87 -16.01
N ASN A 129 8.21 -14.12 -16.44
CA ASN A 129 8.24 -14.51 -17.85
C ASN A 129 7.10 -13.90 -18.70
N LEU A 130 6.03 -13.43 -18.06
CA LEU A 130 4.92 -12.72 -18.73
C LEU A 130 5.34 -11.32 -19.18
N LEU A 131 6.41 -10.76 -18.61
CA LEU A 131 6.98 -9.46 -18.97
C LEU A 131 8.03 -9.60 -20.09
N ASN A 132 7.66 -10.22 -21.22
CA ASN A 132 8.53 -10.27 -22.39
C ASN A 132 8.73 -8.89 -23.02
N GLU A 133 9.71 -8.75 -23.92
CA GLU A 133 10.10 -7.48 -24.53
C GLU A 133 8.92 -6.72 -25.17
N LYS A 134 8.04 -7.43 -25.90
CA LYS A 134 6.86 -6.83 -26.55
C LYS A 134 5.87 -6.28 -25.53
N ILE A 135 5.63 -7.02 -24.45
CA ILE A 135 4.73 -6.61 -23.37
C ILE A 135 5.33 -5.45 -22.58
N LEU A 136 6.63 -5.52 -22.25
CA LEU A 136 7.34 -4.45 -21.56
C LEU A 136 7.36 -3.16 -22.35
N LYS A 137 7.55 -3.22 -23.67
CA LYS A 137 7.47 -2.03 -24.53
C LYS A 137 6.08 -1.39 -24.47
N LYS A 138 5.02 -2.19 -24.54
CA LYS A 138 3.62 -1.72 -24.43
C LYS A 138 3.34 -1.08 -23.07
N ILE A 139 3.77 -1.74 -21.99
CA ILE A 139 3.63 -1.22 -20.61
C ILE A 139 4.40 0.09 -20.48
N SER A 140 5.66 0.13 -20.93
CA SER A 140 6.54 1.30 -20.83
C SER A 140 5.94 2.53 -21.50
N SER A 141 5.46 2.39 -22.74
CA SER A 141 4.81 3.51 -23.44
C SER A 141 3.57 4.03 -22.72
N LYS A 142 2.82 3.17 -22.02
CA LYS A 142 1.64 3.60 -21.25
C LYS A 142 2.01 4.25 -19.92
N LEU A 143 2.99 3.70 -19.21
CA LEU A 143 3.47 4.25 -17.94
C LEU A 143 4.17 5.60 -18.14
N GLN A 144 4.80 5.83 -19.29
CA GLN A 144 5.32 7.14 -19.66
C GLN A 144 4.24 8.21 -19.73
N LEU A 145 3.04 7.87 -20.25
CA LEU A 145 1.90 8.79 -20.25
C LEU A 145 1.35 9.08 -18.84
N PHE A 146 1.64 8.21 -17.86
CA PHE A 146 1.31 8.45 -16.45
C PHE A 146 2.40 9.23 -15.70
N GLY A 147 3.43 9.71 -16.41
CA GLY A 147 4.48 10.57 -15.87
C GLY A 147 5.70 9.84 -15.32
N PHE A 148 5.96 8.59 -15.76
CA PHE A 148 7.23 7.91 -15.50
C PHE A 148 8.24 8.17 -16.62
N SER A 149 9.51 8.43 -16.29
CA SER A 149 10.59 8.62 -17.26
C SER A 149 11.05 7.28 -17.86
N SER A 150 11.06 6.23 -17.05
CA SER A 150 11.49 4.89 -17.46
C SER A 150 10.77 3.81 -16.66
N VAL A 151 10.83 2.58 -17.17
CA VAL A 151 10.26 1.39 -16.53
C VAL A 151 11.35 0.33 -16.38
N ILE A 152 11.47 -0.22 -15.19
CA ILE A 152 12.38 -1.33 -14.87
C ILE A 152 11.59 -2.47 -14.23
N VAL A 153 12.08 -3.71 -14.36
CA VAL A 153 11.50 -4.89 -13.72
C VAL A 153 12.41 -5.30 -12.58
N ASP A 154 11.85 -5.58 -11.40
CA ASP A 154 12.59 -6.22 -10.32
C ASP A 154 12.87 -7.68 -10.70
N PRO A 155 14.14 -8.10 -10.89
CA PRO A 155 14.46 -9.46 -11.29
C PRO A 155 14.11 -10.50 -10.22
N GLU A 156 13.97 -10.09 -8.96
CA GLU A 156 13.53 -10.97 -7.88
C GLU A 156 12.00 -11.14 -7.84
N GLY A 157 11.28 -10.25 -8.53
CA GLY A 157 9.83 -10.13 -8.41
C GLY A 157 9.37 -9.59 -7.05
N TYR A 158 8.10 -9.81 -6.77
CA TYR A 158 7.43 -9.35 -5.56
C TYR A 158 7.74 -10.26 -4.36
N LYS A 159 8.21 -9.65 -3.26
CA LYS A 159 8.38 -10.29 -1.95
C LYS A 159 7.62 -9.52 -0.86
N PRO A 160 6.88 -10.20 0.03
CA PRO A 160 6.31 -9.57 1.22
C PRO A 160 7.42 -8.93 2.08
N GLY A 161 7.12 -7.79 2.73
CA GLY A 161 8.08 -7.15 3.64
C GLY A 161 9.27 -6.42 2.98
N LYS A 162 9.41 -6.43 1.64
CA LYS A 162 10.48 -5.69 0.95
C LYS A 162 10.33 -4.18 1.16
N ILE A 163 11.13 -3.63 2.09
CA ILE A 163 11.15 -2.22 2.49
C ILE A 163 11.53 -1.37 1.29
N ASN A 164 10.83 -0.25 1.11
CA ASN A 164 11.14 0.72 0.07
C ASN A 164 12.08 1.79 0.61
N MET A 165 13.37 1.48 0.62
CA MET A 165 14.41 2.41 1.07
C MET A 165 15.27 2.82 -0.12
N ILE A 166 15.64 4.10 -0.19
CA ILE A 166 16.74 4.53 -1.05
C ILE A 166 18.00 4.04 -0.33
N THR A 167 18.65 3.01 -0.82
CA THR A 167 20.01 2.67 -0.40
C THR A 167 20.95 3.55 -1.21
N GLU A 168 21.83 4.28 -0.51
CA GLU A 168 22.93 5.05 -1.12
C GLU A 168 23.81 4.19 -2.03
#